data_AF-A0A2V7QHR1-F1
#
_entry.id   AF-A0A2V7QHR1-F1
#
_cell.length_a   1.000
_cell.length_b   1.000
_cell.length_c   1.000
_cell.angle_alpha   90.00
_cell.angle_beta   90.00
_cell.angle_gamma   90.00
#
_symmetry.space_group_name_H-M   'P 1'
#
loop_
_entity.id
_entity.type
_entity.pdbx_description
1 polymer ?
#
loop_
_entity_poly.entity_id
_entity_poly.type
_entity_poly.pdbx_seq_one_letter_code
_entity_poly.pdbx_strand_id
1 'polypeptide(L)'
;VHIVSTRASTGTVLNALDANHDLNLTSTCAIDLANQPYYTCASGTSMATPHVAGVVALLQEAAGGTLSPDQVASAITQTARPLPTFALWEVGAGYLDAYAAVMAVKR
;
A
#
# COMPACT_ATOMS: atom_id res chain seq x y z
N VAL A 1 0.50 -7.27 -1.06
CA VAL A 1 0.11 -6.38 0.06
C VAL A 1 -1.36 -6.63 0.33
N HIS A 2 -1.70 -7.06 1.53
CA HIS A 2 -3.09 -7.31 1.93
C HIS A 2 -3.62 -6.09 2.68
N ILE A 3 -4.66 -5.46 2.15
CA ILE A 3 -5.28 -4.29 2.77
C ILE A 3 -6.66 -4.65 3.26
N VAL A 4 -6.88 -4.36 4.53
CA VAL A 4 -8.16 -4.52 5.20
C VAL A 4 -8.95 -3.23 5.06
N SER A 5 -10.21 -3.35 4.66
CA SER A 5 -11.15 -2.23 4.61
C SER A 5 -12.48 -2.63 5.26
N THR A 6 -13.32 -1.65 5.56
CA THR A 6 -14.72 -1.95 5.92
C THR A 6 -15.41 -2.63 4.74
N ARG A 7 -16.33 -3.54 5.06
CA ARG A 7 -17.14 -4.25 4.06
C ARG A 7 -18.16 -3.29 3.47
N ALA A 8 -18.27 -3.27 2.15
CA ALA A 8 -19.29 -2.49 1.48
C ALA A 8 -20.69 -3.06 1.78
N SER A 9 -21.69 -2.19 1.96
CA SER A 9 -23.07 -2.62 2.17
C SER A 9 -23.72 -3.30 0.95
N THR A 10 -23.05 -3.23 -0.21
CA THR A 10 -23.57 -3.67 -1.51
C THR A 10 -23.05 -5.04 -1.95
N GLY A 11 -22.25 -5.77 -1.15
CA GLY A 11 -21.75 -7.08 -1.55
C GLY A 11 -21.00 -7.88 -0.50
N THR A 12 -21.02 -9.21 -0.67
CA THR A 12 -20.33 -10.20 0.19
C THR A 12 -18.85 -10.39 -0.15
N VAL A 13 -18.38 -9.90 -1.29
CA VAL A 13 -16.97 -9.92 -1.71
C VAL A 13 -16.62 -8.65 -2.46
N LEU A 14 -15.37 -8.17 -2.36
CA LEU A 14 -14.90 -6.98 -3.08
C LEU A 14 -14.87 -7.18 -4.60
N ASN A 15 -14.45 -8.36 -5.05
CA ASN A 15 -14.53 -8.83 -6.44
C ASN A 15 -14.37 -10.36 -6.48
N ALA A 16 -14.56 -10.98 -7.65
CA ALA A 16 -14.48 -12.44 -7.79
C ALA A 16 -13.07 -13.03 -7.54
N LEU A 17 -12.01 -12.26 -7.76
CA LEU A 17 -10.62 -12.70 -7.54
C LEU A 17 -10.26 -12.70 -6.04
N ASP A 18 -10.85 -11.80 -5.26
CA ASP A 18 -10.65 -11.70 -3.81
C ASP A 18 -11.62 -12.59 -3.00
N ALA A 19 -12.51 -13.34 -3.66
CA ALA A 19 -13.46 -14.22 -2.98
C ALA A 19 -12.74 -15.25 -2.07
N ASN A 20 -11.57 -15.75 -2.49
CA ASN A 20 -10.77 -16.67 -1.68
C ASN A 20 -10.16 -16.01 -0.44
N HIS A 21 -9.86 -14.70 -0.48
CA HIS A 21 -9.39 -13.96 0.69
C HIS A 21 -10.53 -13.76 1.70
N ASP A 22 -11.73 -13.44 1.20
CA ASP A 22 -12.91 -13.18 2.02
C ASP A 22 -13.49 -14.42 2.71
N LEU A 23 -13.24 -15.62 2.18
CA LEU A 23 -13.65 -16.89 2.78
C LEU A 23 -12.71 -17.39 3.90
N ASN A 24 -11.51 -16.79 4.05
CA ASN A 24 -10.55 -17.15 5.11
C ASN A 24 -9.79 -15.93 5.63
N LEU A 25 -10.52 -14.90 6.06
CA LEU A 25 -9.98 -13.59 6.49
C LEU A 25 -9.08 -13.65 7.73
N THR A 26 -9.27 -14.65 8.60
CA THR A 26 -8.41 -14.89 9.78
C THR A 26 -7.00 -15.25 9.36
N SER A 27 -6.83 -16.08 8.33
CA SER A 27 -5.52 -16.60 7.93
C SER A 27 -4.83 -15.72 6.89
N THR A 28 -5.61 -15.08 6.01
CA THR A 28 -5.08 -14.27 4.90
C THR A 28 -4.79 -12.84 5.32
N CYS A 29 -5.58 -12.29 6.25
CA CYS A 29 -5.53 -10.87 6.61
C CYS A 29 -5.61 -10.60 8.12
N ALA A 30 -5.46 -11.64 8.94
CA ALA A 30 -5.43 -11.54 10.40
C ALA A 30 -6.65 -10.82 11.01
N ILE A 31 -7.83 -10.96 10.39
CA ILE A 31 -9.08 -10.39 10.91
C ILE A 31 -9.74 -11.38 11.86
N ASP A 32 -9.95 -10.99 13.12
CA ASP A 32 -10.68 -11.81 14.09
C ASP A 32 -12.09 -12.18 13.62
N LEU A 33 -12.58 -13.36 14.03
CA LEU A 33 -13.92 -13.86 13.69
C LEU A 33 -15.04 -12.86 13.99
N ALA A 34 -14.92 -12.10 15.08
CA ALA A 34 -15.89 -11.08 15.46
C ALA A 34 -15.96 -9.91 14.46
N ASN A 35 -14.89 -9.66 13.71
CA ASN A 35 -14.74 -8.53 12.79
C ASN A 35 -15.00 -8.91 11.33
N GLN A 36 -15.07 -10.20 10.97
CA GLN A 36 -15.32 -10.66 9.60
C GLN A 36 -16.60 -10.11 8.93
N PRO A 37 -17.72 -9.89 9.66
CA PRO A 37 -18.91 -9.29 9.05
C PRO A 37 -18.70 -7.83 8.63
N TYR A 38 -17.81 -7.11 9.31
CA TYR A 38 -17.63 -5.66 9.17
C TYR A 38 -16.45 -5.28 8.29
N TYR A 39 -15.49 -6.19 8.12
CA TYR A 39 -14.28 -5.96 7.36
C TYR A 39 -14.09 -7.01 6.27
N THR A 40 -13.36 -6.62 5.25
CA THR A 40 -12.96 -7.43 4.10
C THR A 40 -11.49 -7.16 3.82
N CYS A 41 -10.88 -7.99 2.99
CA CYS A 41 -9.50 -7.84 2.63
C CYS A 41 -9.29 -8.13 1.15
N ALA A 42 -8.45 -7.30 0.53
CA ALA A 42 -8.03 -7.50 -0.85
C ALA A 42 -6.52 -7.46 -0.99
N SER A 43 -6.03 -8.12 -2.03
CA SER A 43 -4.61 -8.07 -2.42
C SER A 43 -4.49 -7.71 -3.89
N GLY A 44 -3.64 -6.74 -4.20
CA GLY A 44 -3.38 -6.34 -5.57
C GLY A 44 -2.64 -5.03 -5.68
N THR A 45 -2.23 -4.68 -6.91
CA THR A 45 -1.59 -3.39 -7.20
C THR A 45 -2.55 -2.22 -6.96
N SER A 46 -3.86 -2.42 -7.18
CA SER A 46 -4.91 -1.47 -6.79
C SER A 46 -4.88 -1.08 -5.32
N MET A 47 -4.40 -1.98 -4.43
CA MET A 47 -4.25 -1.73 -2.99
C MET A 47 -2.87 -1.14 -2.66
N ALA A 48 -1.84 -1.44 -3.46
CA ALA A 48 -0.53 -0.80 -3.36
C ALA A 48 -0.58 0.68 -3.77
N THR A 49 -1.36 1.04 -4.79
CA THR A 49 -1.50 2.42 -5.29
C THR A 49 -1.89 3.44 -4.19
N PRO A 50 -2.96 3.24 -3.39
CA PRO A 50 -3.31 4.17 -2.32
C PRO A 50 -2.28 4.19 -1.17
N HIS A 51 -1.49 3.12 -0.98
CA HIS A 51 -0.36 3.16 -0.03
C HIS A 51 0.71 4.13 -0.48
N VAL A 52 1.11 4.05 -1.75
CA VAL A 52 2.07 5.00 -2.34
C VAL A 52 1.49 6.41 -2.31
N ALA A 53 0.22 6.61 -2.66
CA ALA A 53 -0.44 7.91 -2.62
C ALA A 53 -0.44 8.54 -1.21
N GLY A 54 -0.69 7.74 -0.16
CA GLY A 54 -0.59 8.19 1.22
C GLY A 54 0.83 8.62 1.60
N VAL A 55 1.85 7.89 1.15
CA VAL A 55 3.25 8.32 1.36
C VAL A 55 3.55 9.62 0.63
N VAL A 56 3.07 9.80 -0.60
CA VAL A 56 3.22 11.08 -1.33
C VAL A 56 2.61 12.25 -0.55
N ALA A 57 1.45 12.06 0.08
CA ALA A 57 0.86 13.08 0.94
C ALA A 57 1.76 13.44 2.12
N LEU A 58 2.36 12.45 2.80
CA LEU A 58 3.33 12.67 3.87
C LEU A 58 4.60 13.39 3.40
N LEU A 59 5.11 13.04 2.21
CA LEU A 59 6.25 13.74 1.60
C LEU A 59 5.93 15.22 1.39
N GLN A 60 4.74 15.51 0.84
CA GLN A 60 4.30 16.88 0.62
C GLN A 60 4.18 17.63 1.95
N GLU A 61 3.53 17.04 2.97
CA GLU A 61 3.44 17.66 4.29
C GLU A 61 4.82 17.99 4.88
N ALA A 62 5.74 17.03 4.88
CA ALA A 62 7.09 17.19 5.42
C ALA A 62 7.95 18.24 4.68
N ALA A 63 7.66 18.47 3.40
CA ALA A 63 8.36 19.44 2.56
C ALA A 63 7.61 20.79 2.41
N GLY A 64 6.52 21.00 3.15
CA GLY A 64 5.70 22.22 3.10
C GLY A 64 4.85 22.37 1.83
N GLY A 65 4.53 21.26 1.16
CA GLY A 65 3.60 21.20 0.02
C GLY A 65 4.18 21.68 -1.31
N THR A 66 5.50 21.68 -1.45
CA THR A 66 6.21 22.29 -2.59
C THR A 66 6.94 21.31 -3.51
N LEU A 67 6.82 20.00 -3.27
CA LEU A 67 7.54 19.02 -4.09
C LEU A 67 6.90 18.91 -5.48
N SER A 68 7.75 18.94 -6.51
CA SER A 68 7.35 18.57 -7.87
C SER A 68 7.15 17.05 -7.98
N PRO A 69 6.40 16.59 -9.00
CA PRO A 69 6.26 15.15 -9.27
C PRO A 69 7.59 14.41 -9.40
N ASP A 70 8.59 15.01 -10.04
CA ASP A 70 9.93 14.41 -10.20
C ASP A 70 10.66 14.29 -8.86
N GLN A 71 10.55 15.30 -7.99
CA GLN A 71 11.13 15.26 -6.66
C GLN A 71 10.48 14.16 -5.80
N VAL A 72 9.16 14.00 -5.91
CA VAL A 72 8.43 12.90 -5.24
C VAL A 72 8.90 11.54 -5.76
N ALA A 73 8.94 11.35 -7.09
CA ALA A 73 9.39 10.10 -7.69
C ALA A 73 10.84 9.78 -7.31
N SER A 74 11.72 10.77 -7.31
CA SER A 74 13.11 10.66 -6.89
C SER A 74 13.24 10.26 -5.43
N ALA A 75 12.53 10.92 -4.52
CA ALA A 75 12.56 10.59 -3.08
C ALA A 75 12.12 9.16 -2.83
N ILE A 76 11.03 8.72 -3.47
CA ILE A 76 10.49 7.36 -3.31
C ILE A 76 11.45 6.31 -3.88
N THR A 77 11.97 6.52 -5.08
CA THR A 77 12.80 5.52 -5.75
C THR A 77 14.20 5.40 -5.15
N GLN A 78 14.83 6.51 -4.75
CA GLN A 78 16.18 6.48 -4.17
C GLN A 78 16.21 5.91 -2.74
N THR A 79 15.09 5.98 -2.03
CA THR A 79 14.98 5.46 -0.65
C THR A 79 14.33 4.08 -0.57
N ALA A 80 13.89 3.53 -1.71
CA ALA A 80 13.31 2.20 -1.75
C ALA A 80 14.32 1.14 -1.28
N ARG A 81 13.84 0.20 -0.47
CA ARG A 81 14.64 -0.91 0.00
C ARG A 81 14.82 -1.95 -1.12
N PRO A 82 16.05 -2.32 -1.48
CA PRO A 82 16.29 -3.32 -2.52
C PRO A 82 15.63 -4.67 -2.21
N LEU A 83 15.15 -5.33 -3.25
CA LEU A 83 14.58 -6.69 -3.19
C LEU A 83 15.46 -7.61 -4.06
N PRO A 84 16.57 -8.15 -3.52
CA PRO A 84 17.65 -8.74 -4.31
C PRO A 84 17.29 -10.04 -5.04
N THR A 85 16.18 -10.69 -4.67
CA THR A 85 15.71 -11.93 -5.31
C THR A 85 14.75 -11.68 -6.49
N PHE A 86 14.40 -10.42 -6.76
CA PHE A 86 13.47 -10.04 -7.82
C PHE A 86 14.19 -9.33 -8.95
N ALA A 87 13.68 -9.48 -10.17
CA ALA A 87 14.19 -8.77 -11.33
C ALA A 87 13.77 -7.29 -11.32
N LEU A 88 14.58 -6.43 -11.94
CA LEU A 88 14.32 -4.98 -12.01
C LEU A 88 12.93 -4.65 -12.57
N TRP A 89 12.46 -5.40 -13.57
CA TRP A 89 11.15 -5.17 -14.19
C TRP A 89 9.97 -5.65 -13.33
N GLU A 90 10.21 -6.43 -12.27
CA GLU A 90 9.17 -6.88 -11.34
C GLU A 90 8.93 -5.87 -10.21
N VAL A 91 10.00 -5.26 -9.70
CA VAL A 91 9.95 -4.45 -8.46
C VAL A 91 10.40 -3.00 -8.64
N GLY A 92 10.90 -2.63 -9.82
CA GLY A 92 11.47 -1.32 -10.07
C GLY A 92 12.60 -1.03 -9.08
N ALA A 93 12.52 0.11 -8.39
CA ALA A 93 13.52 0.51 -7.41
C ALA A 93 13.52 -0.33 -6.12
N GLY A 94 12.48 -1.12 -5.87
CA GLY A 94 12.37 -1.99 -4.70
C GLY A 94 11.14 -1.70 -3.82
N TYR A 95 11.21 -2.14 -2.57
CA TYR A 95 10.12 -1.99 -1.60
C TYR A 95 10.09 -0.56 -1.03
N LEU A 96 8.92 0.09 -1.07
CA LEU A 96 8.74 1.44 -0.55
C LEU A 96 9.12 1.55 0.94
N ASP A 97 10.01 2.48 1.27
CA ASP A 97 10.33 2.87 2.65
C ASP A 97 9.79 4.28 2.92
N ALA A 98 8.60 4.35 3.52
CA ALA A 98 7.93 5.62 3.80
C ALA A 98 8.73 6.53 4.73
N TYR A 99 9.40 5.95 5.73
CA TYR A 99 10.16 6.73 6.71
C TYR A 99 11.40 7.34 6.07
N ALA A 100 12.18 6.54 5.35
CA ALA A 100 13.36 7.02 4.65
C ALA A 100 12.99 8.09 3.61
N ALA A 101 11.91 7.88 2.85
CA ALA A 101 11.42 8.84 1.87
C ALA A 101 11.04 10.19 2.50
N VAL A 102 10.28 10.16 3.61
CA VAL A 102 9.88 11.39 4.34
C VAL A 102 11.09 12.11 4.88
N MET A 103 12.03 11.39 5.51
CA MET A 103 13.23 11.99 6.05
C MET A 103 14.14 12.60 4.97
N ALA A 104 14.11 12.08 3.74
CA ALA A 104 14.89 12.63 2.63
C ALA A 104 14.39 14.00 2.13
N VAL A 105 13.13 14.36 2.39
CA VAL A 105 12.52 15.62 1.92
C VAL A 105 12.14 16.59 3.05
N LYS A 106 12.24 16.12 4.30
CA LYS A 106 11.84 16.87 5.49
C LYS A 106 12.70 18.13 5.66
N ARG A 107 12.03 19.26 5.87
CA ARG A 107 12.65 20.57 6.18
C ARG A 107 12.68 20.84 7.68
#